data_AF-A0A9W7T478-F1
#
_entry.id   AF-A0A9W7T478-F1
#
_cell.length_a   1.000
_cell.length_b   1.000
_cell.length_c   1.000
_cell.angle_alpha   90.00
_cell.angle_beta   90.00
_cell.angle_gamma   90.00
#
_symmetry.space_group_name_H-M   'P 1'
#
loop_
_entity.id
_entity.type
_entity.pdbx_description
1 polymer ?
#
loop_
_entity_poly.entity_id
_entity_poly.type
_entity_poly.pdbx_seq_one_letter_code
_entity_poly.pdbx_strand_id
1 'polypeptide(L)'
;MYCPFCGAAVESCPAFCSACGQSVKFLKDVSNKVPDENQPSTSEGNTGRSTLDSFMKFRVLKEKERKAFFTKKCQASKKDKKTVKIYVGVMWRHNGILKPVRGKTLPLDVQPNWSSEQLLTAAVKKVKDFNQDMQEGPYMLLYPDGAEVKHIPGTNTPFRIQLYKEALGKAYQRITLFICTVQDFSVNDDSGDSSSEDSEVIIKSTSNSPHYESDT
;
A
#
# COMPACT_ATOMS: atom_id res chain seq x y z
N MET A 1 18.96 10.03 -55.78
CA MET A 1 18.98 11.05 -54.69
C MET A 1 19.06 10.32 -53.35
N TYR A 2 19.44 10.97 -52.26
CA TYR A 2 19.52 10.33 -50.93
C TYR A 2 18.47 10.91 -49.98
N CYS A 3 17.94 10.08 -49.09
CA CYS A 3 17.00 10.53 -48.07
C CYS A 3 17.72 11.38 -47.00
N PRO A 4 17.29 12.63 -46.73
CA PRO A 4 17.95 13.51 -45.76
C PRO A 4 17.77 13.06 -44.31
N PHE A 5 16.86 12.11 -44.04
CA PHE A 5 16.60 11.62 -42.69
C PHE A 5 17.35 10.33 -42.36
N CYS A 6 17.61 9.47 -43.34
CA CYS A 6 18.22 8.15 -43.09
C CYS A 6 19.38 7.79 -44.04
N GLY A 7 19.70 8.65 -45.01
CA GLY A 7 20.81 8.43 -45.94
C GLY A 7 20.56 7.33 -47.00
N ALA A 8 19.42 6.65 -46.99
CA ALA A 8 19.12 5.62 -47.98
C ALA A 8 19.05 6.19 -49.39
N ALA A 9 19.56 5.43 -50.37
CA ALA A 9 19.42 5.75 -51.78
C ALA A 9 17.94 5.69 -52.18
N VAL A 10 17.47 6.74 -52.84
CA VAL A 10 16.10 6.87 -53.34
C VAL A 10 16.17 6.90 -54.86
N GLU A 11 15.73 5.80 -55.44
CA GLU A 11 15.56 5.63 -56.88
C GLU A 11 14.15 6.11 -57.25
N SER A 12 14.06 7.13 -58.11
CA SER A 12 12.81 7.68 -58.67
C SER A 12 11.77 8.25 -57.68
N CYS A 13 12.03 9.46 -57.15
CA CYS A 13 11.05 10.43 -56.59
C CYS A 13 9.73 9.90 -55.95
N PRO A 14 9.76 8.95 -54.99
CA PRO A 14 8.57 8.57 -54.26
C PRO A 14 8.15 9.70 -53.30
N ALA A 15 6.87 9.75 -52.93
CA ALA A 15 6.40 10.72 -51.93
C ALA A 15 6.95 10.46 -50.51
N PHE A 16 7.43 9.24 -50.28
CA PHE A 16 7.92 8.74 -49.00
C PHE A 16 9.16 7.87 -49.23
N CYS A 17 10.11 7.90 -48.29
CA CYS A 17 11.27 7.01 -48.32
C CYS A 17 10.85 5.58 -47.97
N SER A 18 11.24 4.60 -48.78
CA SER A 18 10.98 3.18 -48.53
C SER A 18 11.71 2.62 -47.28
N ALA A 19 12.81 3.25 -46.87
CA ALA A 19 13.61 2.81 -45.73
C ALA A 19 13.10 3.36 -44.38
N CYS A 20 12.72 4.65 -44.31
CA CYS A 20 12.32 5.29 -43.05
C CYS A 20 10.86 5.74 -43.00
N GLY A 21 10.09 5.60 -44.08
CA GLY A 21 8.68 5.99 -44.16
C GLY A 21 8.43 7.50 -44.11
N GLN A 22 9.45 8.34 -43.95
CA GLN A 22 9.30 9.79 -43.87
C GLN A 22 9.05 10.40 -45.26
N SER A 23 8.27 11.48 -45.27
CA SER A 23 7.92 12.17 -46.52
C SER A 23 9.13 12.90 -47.08
N VAL A 24 9.39 12.68 -48.37
CA VAL A 24 10.46 13.34 -49.14
C VAL A 24 9.89 14.19 -50.28
N LYS A 25 8.61 14.57 -50.20
CA LYS A 25 7.90 15.36 -51.23
C LYS A 25 8.58 16.70 -51.53
N PHE A 26 9.18 17.33 -50.53
CA PHE A 26 9.88 18.62 -50.67
C PHE A 26 11.12 18.56 -51.58
N LEU A 27 11.68 17.36 -51.84
CA LEU A 27 12.75 17.21 -52.82
C LEU A 27 12.26 17.34 -54.26
N LYS A 28 10.94 17.23 -54.51
CA LYS A 28 10.34 17.42 -55.85
C LYS A 28 10.35 18.89 -56.29
N ASP A 29 10.23 19.81 -55.34
CA ASP A 29 10.13 21.25 -55.63
C ASP A 29 11.46 21.87 -56.05
N VAL A 30 12.58 21.20 -55.76
CA VAL A 30 13.93 21.67 -56.11
C VAL A 30 14.36 21.24 -57.51
N SER A 31 13.83 20.13 -58.05
CA SER A 31 14.22 19.65 -59.39
C SER A 31 13.56 20.39 -60.57
N ASN A 32 12.61 21.29 -60.33
CA ASN A 32 11.86 21.98 -61.38
C ASN A 32 11.91 23.52 -61.27
N LYS A 33 13.03 24.11 -60.89
CA LYS A 33 13.26 25.55 -61.09
C LYS A 33 14.67 25.85 -61.60
N VAL A 34 14.76 26.05 -62.91
CA VAL A 34 15.75 26.95 -63.51
C VAL A 34 15.44 28.36 -62.99
N PRO A 35 16.43 29.16 -62.52
CA PRO A 35 16.18 30.51 -62.05
C PRO A 35 16.10 31.46 -63.26
N ASP A 36 14.99 32.19 -63.39
CA ASP A 36 14.93 33.41 -64.19
C ASP A 36 14.33 34.53 -63.32
N GLU A 37 14.92 35.71 -63.46
CA GLU A 37 14.60 36.96 -62.75
C GLU A 37 13.23 37.51 -63.16
N ASN A 38 12.72 38.44 -62.33
CA ASN A 38 11.57 39.33 -62.53
C ASN A 38 10.22 38.95 -61.89
N GLN A 39 10.11 39.35 -60.61
CA GLN A 39 9.04 40.21 -60.06
C GLN A 39 7.58 39.67 -59.94
N PRO A 40 6.66 40.37 -59.23
CA PRO A 40 6.21 39.99 -57.88
C PRO A 40 4.72 39.62 -57.81
N SER A 41 4.33 38.79 -56.83
CA SER A 41 2.91 38.56 -56.53
C SER A 41 2.65 38.43 -55.04
N THR A 42 1.91 39.43 -54.57
CA THR A 42 1.24 39.62 -53.29
C THR A 42 0.36 38.41 -52.91
N SER A 43 0.54 37.88 -51.71
CA SER A 43 -0.57 37.39 -50.89
C SER A 43 -0.18 37.35 -49.41
N GLU A 44 -0.72 38.34 -48.70
CA GLU A 44 -1.28 38.24 -47.35
C GLU A 44 -0.42 37.56 -46.28
N GLY A 45 0.25 38.43 -45.50
CA GLY A 45 0.99 38.06 -44.31
C GLY A 45 0.11 37.33 -43.30
N ASN A 46 0.32 36.02 -43.17
CA ASN A 46 0.04 35.34 -41.93
C ASN A 46 1.32 35.32 -41.11
N THR A 47 1.44 36.32 -40.24
CA THR A 47 2.48 36.51 -39.22
C THR A 47 3.08 35.19 -38.80
N GLY A 48 4.35 34.97 -39.17
CA GLY A 48 5.12 33.79 -38.83
C GLY A 48 5.15 33.60 -37.33
N ARG A 49 4.21 32.82 -36.81
CA ARG A 49 4.26 32.31 -35.46
C ARG A 49 5.44 31.36 -35.45
N SER A 50 6.57 31.81 -34.90
CA SER A 50 7.82 31.06 -34.96
C SER A 50 7.58 29.64 -34.44
N THR A 51 8.21 28.66 -35.08
CA THR A 51 8.16 27.25 -34.65
C THR A 51 8.47 27.09 -33.15
N LEU A 52 9.28 28.00 -32.60
CA LEU A 52 9.55 28.13 -31.16
C LEU A 52 8.31 28.48 -30.33
N ASP A 53 7.46 29.40 -30.77
CA ASP A 53 6.22 29.75 -30.05
C ASP A 53 5.23 28.58 -30.03
N SER A 54 5.16 27.80 -31.12
CA SER A 54 4.40 26.56 -31.18
C SER A 54 4.95 25.50 -30.20
N PHE A 55 6.27 25.36 -30.13
CA PHE A 55 6.93 24.45 -29.20
C PHE A 55 6.74 24.84 -27.73
N MET A 56 6.85 26.14 -27.41
CA MET A 56 6.63 26.65 -26.05
C MET A 56 5.18 26.39 -25.60
N LYS A 57 4.20 26.60 -26.48
CA LYS A 57 2.81 26.25 -26.23
C LYS A 57 2.59 24.76 -26.00
N PHE A 58 3.21 23.90 -26.82
CA PHE A 58 3.13 22.46 -26.65
C PHE A 58 3.72 22.02 -25.31
N ARG A 59 4.84 22.64 -24.89
CA ARG A 59 5.49 22.40 -23.60
C ARG A 59 4.56 22.75 -22.43
N VAL A 60 3.91 23.92 -22.49
CA VAL A 60 2.91 24.37 -21.49
C VAL A 60 1.70 23.43 -21.45
N LEU A 61 1.20 22.99 -22.60
CA LEU A 61 0.10 22.03 -22.71
C LEU A 61 0.46 20.68 -22.06
N LYS A 62 1.63 20.13 -22.39
CA LYS A 62 2.11 18.87 -21.80
C LYS A 62 2.40 18.99 -20.31
N GLU A 63 2.86 20.15 -19.85
CA GLU A 63 3.04 20.42 -18.43
C GLU A 63 1.70 20.53 -17.69
N LYS A 64 0.68 21.14 -18.31
CA LYS A 64 -0.68 21.20 -17.77
C LYS A 64 -1.33 19.81 -17.70
N GLU A 65 -1.18 18.99 -18.74
CA GLU A 65 -1.60 17.58 -18.73
C GLU A 65 -0.93 16.83 -17.58
N ARG A 66 0.40 16.92 -17.47
CA ARG A 66 1.15 16.30 -16.35
C ARG A 66 0.62 16.78 -15.00
N LYS A 67 0.43 18.09 -14.80
CA LYS A 67 -0.13 18.64 -13.55
C LYS A 67 -1.54 18.10 -13.25
N ALA A 68 -2.39 17.93 -14.26
CA ALA A 68 -3.74 17.40 -14.07
C ALA A 68 -3.75 15.92 -13.63
N PHE A 69 -2.80 15.11 -14.11
CA PHE A 69 -2.67 13.71 -13.68
C PHE A 69 -1.92 13.54 -12.35
N PHE A 70 -1.06 14.49 -11.98
CA PHE A 70 -0.27 14.44 -10.74
C PHE A 70 -0.84 15.26 -9.57
N THR A 71 -1.88 16.08 -9.79
CA THR A 71 -2.75 16.49 -8.69
C THR A 71 -3.50 15.24 -8.25
N LYS A 72 -2.96 14.55 -7.24
CA LYS A 72 -3.76 13.69 -6.36
C LYS A 72 -5.08 14.42 -6.20
N LYS A 73 -6.21 13.76 -6.52
CA LYS A 73 -7.57 14.24 -6.26
C LYS A 73 -7.58 14.84 -4.85
N CYS A 74 -7.33 16.13 -4.75
CA CYS A 74 -7.27 16.82 -3.47
C CYS A 74 -8.70 16.77 -3.01
N GLN A 75 -8.89 16.11 -1.88
CA GLN A 75 -10.15 15.96 -1.19
C GLN A 75 -10.60 17.35 -0.74
N ALA A 76 -11.06 18.17 -1.68
CA ALA A 76 -11.82 19.37 -1.42
C ALA A 76 -13.24 18.92 -1.05
N SER A 77 -13.35 18.33 0.15
CA SER A 77 -14.55 18.27 0.98
C SER A 77 -14.38 17.21 2.07
N LYS A 78 -14.47 17.71 3.32
CA LYS A 78 -14.57 17.03 4.63
C LYS A 78 -13.32 17.34 5.45
N LYS A 79 -13.52 18.15 6.50
CA LYS A 79 -12.57 18.35 7.63
C LYS A 79 -11.67 17.12 7.72
N ASP A 80 -10.37 17.26 7.45
CA ASP A 80 -9.40 16.18 7.49
C ASP A 80 -9.41 15.58 8.91
N LYS A 81 -10.26 14.58 9.11
CA LYS A 81 -10.28 13.80 10.34
C LYS A 81 -8.97 13.03 10.27
N LYS A 82 -7.97 13.49 11.04
CA LYS A 82 -6.65 12.86 11.12
C LYS A 82 -6.83 11.35 11.30
N THR A 83 -6.63 10.59 10.23
CA THR A 83 -6.67 9.14 10.27
C THR A 83 -5.32 8.64 10.75
N VAL A 84 -5.35 7.57 11.52
CA VAL A 84 -4.16 6.87 12.02
C VAL A 84 -4.20 5.44 11.51
N LYS A 85 -3.03 4.88 11.26
CA LYS A 85 -2.90 3.50 10.78
C LYS A 85 -2.57 2.58 11.94
N ILE A 86 -3.37 1.53 12.10
CA ILE A 86 -3.12 0.41 13.01
C ILE A 86 -3.08 -0.90 12.22
N TYR A 87 -2.82 -2.03 12.86
CA TYR A 87 -2.91 -3.35 12.23
C TYR A 87 -4.01 -4.19 12.87
N VAL A 88 -4.69 -4.97 12.05
CA VAL A 88 -5.69 -5.93 12.49
C VAL A 88 -5.38 -7.30 11.91
N GLY A 89 -5.25 -8.31 12.76
CA GLY A 89 -5.05 -9.70 12.39
C GLY A 89 -6.29 -10.55 12.61
N VAL A 90 -6.21 -11.81 12.17
CA VAL A 90 -7.21 -12.84 12.47
C VAL A 90 -6.60 -13.81 13.49
N MET A 91 -7.38 -14.18 14.51
CA MET A 91 -7.04 -15.24 15.46
C MET A 91 -7.97 -16.43 15.25
N TRP A 92 -7.41 -17.63 15.21
CA TRP A 92 -8.15 -18.90 15.15
C TRP A 92 -7.76 -19.79 16.32
N ARG A 93 -8.70 -20.62 16.77
CA ARG A 93 -8.43 -21.61 17.81
C ARG A 93 -7.73 -22.81 17.18
N HIS A 94 -6.61 -23.21 17.76
CA HIS A 94 -5.89 -24.42 17.37
C HIS A 94 -5.48 -25.20 18.63
N ASN A 95 -6.00 -26.41 18.80
CA ASN A 95 -5.77 -27.27 19.97
C ASN A 95 -6.06 -26.56 21.31
N GLY A 96 -7.22 -25.89 21.40
CA GLY A 96 -7.63 -25.19 22.62
C GLY A 96 -6.98 -23.82 22.84
N ILE A 97 -5.95 -23.44 22.05
CA ILE A 97 -5.23 -22.17 22.21
C ILE A 97 -5.60 -21.22 21.07
N LEU A 98 -6.00 -19.99 21.40
CA LEU A 98 -6.18 -18.92 20.42
C LEU A 98 -4.82 -18.48 19.90
N LYS A 99 -4.59 -18.63 18.59
CA LYS A 99 -3.33 -18.24 17.95
C LYS A 99 -3.60 -17.26 16.81
N PRO A 100 -2.75 -16.23 16.65
CA PRO A 100 -2.82 -15.33 15.51
C PRO A 100 -2.46 -16.09 14.23
N VAL A 101 -3.28 -15.95 13.20
CA VAL A 101 -3.05 -16.57 11.89
C VAL A 101 -1.96 -15.78 11.16
N ARG A 102 -0.84 -16.45 10.91
CA ARG A 102 0.30 -15.84 10.21
C ARG A 102 -0.12 -15.41 8.79
N GLY A 103 0.30 -14.21 8.39
CA GLY A 103 0.03 -13.67 7.06
C GLY A 103 -1.34 -13.02 6.89
N LYS A 104 -2.26 -13.15 7.85
CA LYS A 104 -3.61 -12.53 7.80
C LYS A 104 -3.72 -11.23 8.60
N THR A 105 -2.64 -10.46 8.68
CA THR A 105 -2.61 -9.16 9.35
C THR A 105 -2.63 -8.04 8.33
N LEU A 106 -3.61 -7.13 8.45
CA LEU A 106 -3.86 -6.06 7.50
C LEU A 106 -3.76 -4.69 8.17
N PRO A 107 -3.16 -3.69 7.52
CA PRO A 107 -3.20 -2.32 8.01
C PRO A 107 -4.62 -1.77 7.91
N LEU A 108 -5.13 -1.08 8.93
CA LEU A 108 -6.45 -0.43 8.95
C LEU A 108 -6.29 1.04 9.30
N ASP A 109 -6.90 1.91 8.49
CA ASP A 109 -6.93 3.35 8.75
C ASP A 109 -8.18 3.69 9.57
N VAL A 110 -7.97 4.28 10.74
CA VAL A 110 -8.98 4.49 11.78
C VAL A 110 -8.89 5.92 12.31
N GLN A 111 -9.90 6.37 13.05
CA GLN A 111 -9.81 7.65 13.76
C GLN A 111 -9.43 7.44 15.23
N PRO A 112 -8.65 8.35 15.83
CA PRO A 112 -8.22 8.22 17.24
C PRO A 112 -9.39 8.09 18.24
N ASN A 113 -10.56 8.63 17.89
CA ASN A 113 -11.76 8.66 18.73
C ASN A 113 -12.73 7.48 18.49
N TRP A 114 -12.38 6.49 17.66
CA TRP A 114 -13.23 5.32 17.43
C TRP A 114 -13.34 4.43 18.67
N SER A 115 -14.55 3.89 18.87
CA SER A 115 -14.85 2.84 19.85
C SER A 115 -14.49 1.45 19.33
N SER A 116 -14.53 0.45 20.22
CA SER A 116 -14.27 -0.96 19.87
C SER A 116 -15.25 -1.49 18.83
N GLU A 117 -16.54 -1.15 18.93
CA GLU A 117 -17.60 -1.58 18.00
C GLU A 117 -17.39 -1.06 16.57
N GLN A 118 -17.10 0.24 16.45
CA GLN A 118 -16.80 0.88 15.17
C GLN A 118 -15.55 0.26 14.53
N LEU A 119 -14.54 0.01 15.37
CA LEU A 119 -13.31 -0.61 14.95
C LEU A 119 -13.53 -2.05 14.48
N LEU A 120 -14.33 -2.82 15.20
CA LEU A 120 -14.70 -4.19 14.86
C LEU A 120 -15.41 -4.25 13.51
N THR A 121 -16.41 -3.39 13.27
CA THR A 121 -17.13 -3.38 11.99
C THR A 121 -16.20 -3.06 10.82
N ALA A 122 -15.32 -2.08 10.99
CA ALA A 122 -14.33 -1.71 9.96
C ALA A 122 -13.28 -2.81 9.73
N ALA A 123 -12.83 -3.45 10.81
CA ALA A 123 -11.89 -4.57 10.78
C ALA A 123 -12.48 -5.77 10.02
N VAL A 124 -13.68 -6.20 10.40
CA VAL A 124 -14.39 -7.33 9.78
C VAL A 124 -14.58 -7.08 8.28
N LYS A 125 -15.06 -5.89 7.91
CA LYS A 125 -15.20 -5.50 6.52
C LYS A 125 -13.88 -5.63 5.76
N LYS A 126 -12.80 -5.04 6.29
CA LYS A 126 -11.49 -5.06 5.63
C LYS A 126 -10.90 -6.46 5.49
N VAL A 127 -11.05 -7.29 6.52
CA VAL A 127 -10.55 -8.66 6.50
C VAL A 127 -11.33 -9.49 5.50
N LYS A 128 -12.66 -9.37 5.43
CA LYS A 128 -13.49 -10.07 4.44
C LYS A 128 -13.21 -9.64 3.00
N ASP A 129 -13.03 -8.34 2.78
CA ASP A 129 -12.71 -7.81 1.44
C ASP A 129 -11.37 -8.37 0.92
N PHE A 130 -10.42 -8.68 1.81
CA PHE A 130 -9.09 -9.18 1.46
C PHE A 130 -8.97 -10.72 1.49
N ASN A 131 -9.63 -11.37 2.44
CA ASN A 131 -9.57 -12.82 2.64
C ASN A 131 -10.90 -13.45 2.25
N GLN A 132 -10.94 -14.07 1.07
CA GLN A 132 -12.15 -14.74 0.56
C GLN A 132 -12.52 -16.00 1.34
N ASP A 133 -11.58 -16.56 2.11
CA ASP A 133 -11.77 -17.77 2.93
C ASP A 133 -12.31 -17.47 4.35
N MET A 134 -12.65 -16.22 4.63
CA MET A 134 -13.17 -15.83 5.94
C MET A 134 -14.61 -16.35 6.13
N GLN A 135 -14.81 -17.16 7.17
CA GLN A 135 -16.15 -17.64 7.57
C GLN A 135 -17.03 -16.47 8.01
N GLU A 136 -18.26 -16.38 7.48
CA GLU A 136 -19.24 -15.38 7.87
C GLU A 136 -19.79 -15.66 9.27
N GLY A 137 -19.96 -14.61 10.10
CA GLY A 137 -20.48 -14.78 11.44
C GLY A 137 -20.28 -13.57 12.36
N PRO A 138 -20.74 -13.67 13.62
CA PRO A 138 -20.45 -12.67 14.63
C PRO A 138 -18.96 -12.77 15.01
N TYR A 139 -18.30 -11.61 15.08
CA TYR A 139 -16.89 -11.51 15.45
C TYR A 139 -16.74 -10.74 16.74
N MET A 140 -15.63 -10.99 17.43
CA MET A 140 -15.16 -10.20 18.56
C MET A 140 -13.77 -9.65 18.30
N LEU A 141 -13.49 -8.49 18.90
CA LEU A 141 -12.20 -7.83 18.84
C LEU A 141 -11.39 -8.23 20.07
N LEU A 142 -10.17 -8.69 19.86
CA LEU A 142 -9.26 -9.19 20.88
C LEU A 142 -7.95 -8.41 20.91
N TYR A 143 -7.37 -8.33 22.10
CA TYR A 143 -6.00 -7.92 22.34
C TYR A 143 -5.01 -9.04 21.97
N PRO A 144 -3.69 -8.75 21.92
CA PRO A 144 -2.67 -9.77 21.63
C PRO A 144 -2.60 -10.93 22.65
N ASP A 145 -3.09 -10.71 23.87
CA ASP A 145 -3.20 -11.70 24.94
C ASP A 145 -4.45 -12.60 24.80
N GLY A 146 -5.32 -12.33 23.83
CA GLY A 146 -6.58 -13.06 23.62
C GLY A 146 -7.75 -12.53 24.44
N ALA A 147 -7.57 -11.47 25.24
CA ALA A 147 -8.65 -10.85 26.00
C ALA A 147 -9.55 -9.98 25.11
N GLU A 148 -10.83 -9.89 25.45
CA GLU A 148 -11.80 -9.09 24.70
C GLU A 148 -11.56 -7.58 24.89
N VAL A 149 -11.66 -6.82 23.78
CA VAL A 149 -11.49 -5.37 23.77
C VAL A 149 -12.77 -4.66 24.23
N LYS A 150 -12.95 -4.61 25.55
CA LYS A 150 -13.97 -3.79 26.23
C LYS A 150 -13.37 -2.54 26.88
N HIS A 151 -12.38 -2.77 27.73
CA HIS A 151 -11.67 -1.73 28.48
C HIS A 151 -10.18 -1.77 28.16
N ILE A 152 -9.46 -0.68 28.43
CA ILE A 152 -8.01 -0.65 28.30
C ILE A 152 -7.39 -1.54 29.39
N PRO A 153 -6.49 -2.48 29.03
CA PRO A 153 -5.92 -3.42 29.98
C PRO A 153 -5.24 -2.69 31.14
N GLY A 154 -5.52 -3.14 32.37
CA GLY A 154 -5.04 -2.51 33.61
C GLY A 154 -5.86 -1.30 34.08
N THR A 155 -6.95 -0.94 33.39
CA THR A 155 -7.84 0.16 33.81
C THR A 155 -9.31 -0.19 33.61
N ASN A 156 -10.22 0.58 34.22
CA ASN A 156 -11.66 0.52 33.97
C ASN A 156 -12.12 1.52 32.87
N THR A 157 -11.19 2.07 32.10
CA THR A 157 -11.54 3.05 31.07
C THR A 157 -12.05 2.35 29.80
N PRO A 158 -13.14 2.83 29.20
CA PRO A 158 -13.69 2.23 27.99
C PRO A 158 -12.71 2.36 26.83
N PHE A 159 -12.68 1.36 25.96
CA PHE A 159 -11.73 1.33 24.85
C PHE A 159 -11.92 2.51 23.89
N ARG A 160 -10.85 3.27 23.71
CA ARG A 160 -10.68 4.22 22.60
C ARG A 160 -9.26 4.09 22.07
N ILE A 161 -9.10 4.20 20.76
CA ILE A 161 -7.80 4.01 20.09
C ILE A 161 -6.74 4.99 20.60
N GLN A 162 -7.12 6.25 20.83
CA GLN A 162 -6.23 7.26 21.39
C GLN A 162 -5.76 6.91 22.81
N LEU A 163 -6.70 6.56 23.69
CA LEU A 163 -6.39 6.23 25.08
C LEU A 163 -5.55 4.95 25.17
N TYR A 164 -5.86 3.96 24.34
CA TYR A 164 -5.08 2.73 24.27
C TYR A 164 -3.65 3.00 23.78
N LYS A 165 -3.48 3.90 22.81
CA LYS A 165 -2.17 4.36 22.36
C LYS A 165 -1.37 5.08 23.46
N GLU A 166 -2.03 5.89 24.27
CA GLU A 166 -1.42 6.56 25.42
C GLU A 166 -1.00 5.56 26.50
N ALA A 167 -1.85 4.58 26.82
CA ALA A 167 -1.54 3.51 27.77
C ALA A 167 -0.38 2.61 27.31
N LEU A 168 -0.29 2.29 26.01
CA LEU A 168 0.80 1.50 25.46
C LEU A 168 2.12 2.28 25.32
N GLY A 169 2.07 3.62 25.26
CA GLY A 169 3.23 4.47 24.99
C GLY A 169 3.88 4.25 23.61
N LYS A 170 3.17 3.61 22.67
CA LYS A 170 3.69 3.20 21.35
C LYS A 170 3.07 4.03 20.23
N ALA A 171 3.73 4.07 19.07
CA ALA A 171 3.13 4.64 17.86
C ALA A 171 1.96 3.78 17.36
N TYR A 172 0.95 4.40 16.73
CA TYR A 172 -0.25 3.69 16.23
C TYR A 172 0.08 2.50 15.32
N GLN A 173 1.11 2.61 14.49
CA GLN A 173 1.55 1.53 13.59
C GLN A 173 2.07 0.27 14.31
N ARG A 174 2.37 0.36 15.61
CA ARG A 174 2.78 -0.79 16.45
C ARG A 174 1.60 -1.40 17.21
N ILE A 175 0.40 -0.84 17.05
CA ILE A 175 -0.81 -1.40 17.65
C ILE A 175 -1.36 -2.46 16.70
N THR A 176 -1.44 -3.69 17.21
CA THR A 176 -2.06 -4.81 16.52
C THR A 176 -3.18 -5.36 17.38
N LEU A 177 -4.36 -5.45 16.81
CA LEU A 177 -5.54 -6.08 17.41
C LEU A 177 -5.96 -7.26 16.55
N PHE A 178 -6.77 -8.16 17.09
CA PHE A 178 -7.18 -9.36 16.39
C PHE A 178 -8.69 -9.49 16.33
N ILE A 179 -9.22 -10.10 15.28
CA ILE A 179 -10.61 -10.52 15.22
C ILE A 179 -10.70 -12.03 15.29
N CYS A 180 -11.70 -12.51 15.99
CA CYS A 180 -11.99 -13.93 16.16
C CYS A 180 -13.51 -14.16 16.04
N THR A 181 -13.93 -15.36 15.64
CA THR A 181 -15.35 -15.69 15.64
C THR A 181 -15.84 -15.91 17.07
N VAL A 182 -17.12 -15.66 17.35
CA VAL A 182 -17.68 -15.95 18.68
C VAL A 182 -17.57 -17.43 19.02
N GLN A 183 -17.70 -18.32 18.04
CA GLN A 183 -17.58 -19.77 18.23
C GLN A 183 -16.19 -20.16 18.76
N ASP A 184 -15.13 -19.63 18.15
CA ASP A 184 -13.76 -19.89 18.57
C ASP A 184 -13.44 -19.33 19.97
N PHE A 185 -14.10 -18.24 20.35
CA PHE A 185 -13.92 -17.60 21.65
C PHE A 185 -14.70 -18.29 22.78
N SER A 186 -15.97 -18.65 22.57
CA SER A 186 -16.85 -19.21 23.61
C SER A 186 -16.37 -20.55 24.17
N VAL A 187 -15.57 -21.32 23.43
CA VAL A 187 -14.98 -22.59 23.93
C VAL A 187 -13.94 -22.35 25.05
N ASN A 188 -13.64 -21.09 25.41
CA ASN A 188 -12.75 -20.76 26.54
C ASN A 188 -13.37 -20.98 27.93
N ASP A 189 -14.70 -20.92 28.09
CA ASP A 189 -15.32 -20.97 29.43
C ASP A 189 -15.53 -22.40 29.96
N ASP A 190 -15.30 -23.44 29.14
CA ASP A 190 -15.50 -24.86 29.50
C ASP A 190 -14.18 -25.61 29.70
N SER A 191 -13.16 -24.91 30.20
CA SER A 191 -11.93 -25.55 30.71
C SER A 191 -11.75 -25.26 32.19
N GLY A 192 -12.79 -25.60 32.95
CA GLY A 192 -12.65 -25.94 34.35
C GLY A 192 -11.75 -27.16 34.48
N ASP A 193 -10.60 -26.95 35.11
CA ASP A 193 -9.90 -27.87 36.00
C ASP A 193 -10.35 -29.34 35.92
N SER A 194 -9.62 -30.14 35.14
CA SER A 194 -9.63 -31.59 35.27
C SER A 194 -8.20 -32.04 35.55
N SER A 195 -7.83 -31.91 36.83
CA SER A 195 -7.01 -32.85 37.61
C SER A 195 -6.21 -33.87 36.78
N SER A 196 -4.94 -33.59 36.53
CA SER A 196 -3.96 -34.63 36.17
C SER A 196 -2.80 -34.62 37.17
N GLU A 197 -2.94 -35.52 38.15
CA GLU A 197 -1.93 -36.37 38.78
C GLU A 197 -0.50 -35.83 39.00
N ASP A 198 -0.14 -35.90 40.29
CA ASP A 198 1.14 -35.75 40.95
C ASP A 198 2.38 -36.08 40.11
N SER A 199 3.33 -35.13 40.04
CA SER A 199 4.68 -35.38 39.57
C SER A 199 5.63 -35.05 40.73
N GLU A 200 6.00 -36.09 41.48
CA GLU A 200 7.04 -36.06 42.50
C GLU A 200 8.34 -35.45 41.92
N VAL A 201 8.79 -34.36 42.53
CA VAL A 201 10.08 -33.74 42.22
C VAL A 201 11.18 -34.56 42.92
N ILE A 202 11.86 -35.42 42.16
CA ILE A 202 13.11 -36.05 42.64
C ILE A 202 14.21 -34.98 42.67
N ILE A 203 14.41 -34.38 43.85
CA ILE A 203 15.55 -33.51 44.13
C ILE A 203 16.79 -34.40 44.18
N LYS A 204 17.58 -34.41 43.10
CA LYS A 204 18.90 -35.03 43.10
C LYS A 204 19.89 -34.05 43.74
N SER A 205 20.01 -34.12 45.05
CA SER A 205 20.99 -33.39 45.85
C SER A 205 22.40 -33.77 45.44
N THR A 206 23.09 -32.92 44.69
CA THR A 206 24.55 -33.02 44.51
C THR A 206 25.23 -32.50 45.77
N SER A 207 25.55 -33.41 46.69
CA SER A 207 26.49 -33.13 47.77
C SER A 207 27.92 -33.11 47.22
N ASN A 208 28.48 -31.91 47.09
CA ASN A 208 29.91 -31.67 47.01
C ASN A 208 30.61 -32.30 48.23
N SER A 209 31.63 -33.12 48.00
CA SER A 209 32.62 -33.50 49.02
C SER A 209 34.02 -33.28 48.45
N PRO A 210 34.85 -32.42 49.06
CA PRO A 210 36.29 -32.40 48.83
C PRO A 210 36.95 -33.39 49.80
N HIS A 211 37.50 -34.48 49.28
CA HIS A 211 38.37 -35.36 50.06
C HIS A 211 39.79 -34.81 49.96
N TYR A 212 40.35 -34.42 51.11
CA TYR A 212 41.77 -34.12 51.28
C TYR A 212 42.52 -35.46 51.36
N GLU A 213 43.61 -35.60 50.62
CA GLU A 213 44.65 -36.60 50.89
C GLU A 213 45.70 -35.95 51.79
N SER A 214 46.04 -36.63 52.87
CA SER A 214 47.19 -36.33 53.72
C SER A 214 48.12 -37.54 53.67
N ASP A 215 49.27 -37.36 53.00
CA ASP A 215 50.41 -38.28 53.01
C ASP A 215 51.08 -38.32 54.39
N THR A 216 51.45 -39.52 54.81
CA THR A 216 52.51 -39.81 55.79
C THR A 216 53.64 -40.53 55.08
#